data_AF-A0A158LZC7-F1
#
_entry.id   AF-A0A158LZC7-F1
#
_cell.length_a   1.000
_cell.length_b   1.000
_cell.length_c   1.000
_cell.angle_alpha   90.00
_cell.angle_beta   90.00
_cell.angle_gamma   90.00
#
_symmetry.space_group_name_H-M   'P 1'
#
loop_
_entity.id
_entity.type
_entity.pdbx_description
1 polymer ?
#
loop_
_entity_poly.entity_id
_entity_poly.type
_entity_poly.pdbx_seq_one_letter_code
_entity_poly.pdbx_strand_id
1 'polypeptide(L)'
;MTLFKKLSATTLLCLSTQVSAQSLPQGVSLGNLEASRDAQTGQTVITGTYGNQSQARIEHASVTFALFDAGGREIGRISTQSEAALLPGAVWHFRASTPLDVRRFSAISATAQ
;
A
#
# COMPACT_ATOMS: atom_id res chain seq x y z
N MET A 1 30.82 30.46 -46.49
CA MET A 1 30.88 30.05 -45.07
C MET A 1 29.49 30.22 -44.49
N THR A 2 28.72 29.14 -44.37
CA THR A 2 27.41 29.20 -43.70
C THR A 2 27.13 27.83 -43.06
N LEU A 3 27.31 27.81 -41.74
CA LEU A 3 27.17 26.66 -40.85
C LEU A 3 25.70 26.22 -40.78
N PHE A 4 25.39 25.00 -41.22
CA PHE A 4 24.09 24.39 -40.93
C PHE A 4 24.07 23.90 -39.47
N LYS A 5 23.38 24.66 -38.62
CA LYS A 5 23.15 24.38 -37.19
C LYS A 5 22.20 23.17 -37.06
N LYS A 6 22.72 22.03 -36.59
CA LYS A 6 21.92 20.85 -36.26
C LYS A 6 21.19 21.12 -34.93
N LEU A 7 19.86 21.25 -34.99
CA LEU A 7 18.99 21.29 -33.82
C LEU A 7 18.65 19.84 -33.45
N SER A 8 19.30 19.32 -32.41
CA SER A 8 18.96 18.03 -31.82
C SER A 8 17.74 18.22 -30.90
N ALA A 9 16.61 17.62 -31.28
CA ALA A 9 15.41 17.59 -30.44
C ALA A 9 15.54 16.43 -29.43
N THR A 10 15.67 16.75 -28.16
CA THR A 10 15.68 15.77 -27.06
C THR A 10 14.23 15.51 -26.63
N THR A 11 13.67 14.38 -27.06
CA THR A 11 12.34 13.95 -26.65
C THR A 11 12.38 13.47 -25.19
N LEU A 12 11.82 14.26 -24.26
CA LEU A 12 11.58 13.81 -22.89
C LEU A 12 10.45 12.78 -22.90
N LEU A 13 10.78 11.50 -22.68
CA LEU A 13 9.78 10.47 -22.36
C LEU A 13 9.38 10.63 -20.88
N CYS A 14 8.23 11.22 -20.62
CA CYS A 14 7.61 11.17 -19.30
C CYS A 14 7.07 9.76 -19.06
N LEU A 15 7.77 8.96 -18.25
CA LEU A 15 7.27 7.72 -17.69
C LEU A 15 6.20 8.07 -16.63
N SER A 16 4.94 8.16 -17.05
CA SER A 16 3.82 8.24 -16.10
C SER A 16 3.74 6.91 -15.35
N THR A 17 4.13 6.91 -14.08
CA THR A 17 3.84 5.80 -13.17
C THR A 17 2.33 5.72 -13.03
N GLN A 18 1.74 4.64 -13.56
CA GLN A 18 0.32 4.37 -13.37
C GLN A 18 0.10 4.10 -11.88
N VAL A 19 -0.38 5.10 -11.15
CA VAL A 19 -0.99 4.89 -9.83
C VAL A 19 -2.32 4.18 -10.10
N SER A 20 -2.31 2.86 -10.03
CA SER A 20 -3.54 2.08 -9.98
C SER A 20 -4.29 2.49 -8.72
N ALA A 21 -5.43 3.16 -8.87
CA ALA A 21 -6.34 3.40 -7.77
C ALA A 21 -6.80 2.03 -7.25
N GLN A 22 -6.37 1.67 -6.04
CA GLN A 22 -6.83 0.45 -5.38
C GLN A 22 -8.32 0.56 -5.14
N SER A 23 -9.11 -0.36 -5.70
CA SER A 23 -10.55 -0.42 -5.43
C SER A 23 -10.75 -0.90 -3.99
N LEU A 24 -11.21 0.01 -3.13
CA LEU A 24 -11.66 -0.34 -1.79
C LEU A 24 -13.14 -0.71 -1.82
N PRO A 25 -13.61 -1.58 -0.90
CA PRO A 25 -15.04 -1.76 -0.69
C PRO A 25 -15.72 -0.40 -0.43
N GLN A 26 -16.97 -0.25 -0.85
CA GLN A 26 -17.69 0.99 -0.66
C GLN A 26 -17.79 1.34 0.84
N GLY A 27 -17.47 2.60 1.18
CA GLY A 27 -17.51 3.07 2.57
C GLY A 27 -16.35 2.54 3.42
N VAL A 28 -15.28 2.01 2.82
CA VAL A 28 -14.04 1.67 3.51
C VAL A 28 -12.96 2.67 3.17
N SER A 29 -12.17 3.07 4.17
CA SER A 29 -10.95 3.83 3.96
C SER A 29 -9.73 3.09 4.50
N LEU A 30 -8.60 3.22 3.80
CA LEU A 30 -7.28 2.84 4.29
C LEU A 30 -6.42 4.11 4.40
N GLY A 31 -5.72 4.27 5.52
CA GLY A 31 -4.92 5.47 5.77
C GLY A 31 -3.72 5.20 6.67
N ASN A 32 -2.89 6.24 6.84
CA ASN A 32 -1.72 6.25 7.73
C ASN A 32 -0.80 5.03 7.53
N LEU A 33 -0.66 4.60 6.28
CA LEU A 33 0.11 3.42 5.92
C LEU A 33 1.60 3.71 6.09
N GLU A 34 2.24 2.97 6.96
CA GLU A 34 3.66 3.12 7.27
C GLU A 34 4.31 1.75 7.37
N ALA A 35 5.59 1.69 6.98
CA ALA A 35 6.41 0.51 7.20
C ALA A 35 7.69 0.94 7.91
N SER A 36 8.01 0.24 9.00
CA SER A 36 9.23 0.44 9.77
C SER A 36 9.94 -0.89 9.98
N ARG A 37 11.27 -0.88 9.94
CA ARG A 37 12.09 -2.05 10.25
C ARG A 37 12.53 -1.96 11.70
N ASP A 38 12.11 -2.93 12.49
CA ASP A 38 12.51 -3.08 13.88
C ASP A 38 13.97 -3.57 13.93
N ALA A 39 14.83 -2.75 14.54
CA ALA A 39 16.26 -3.04 14.64
C ALA A 39 16.61 -4.14 15.66
N GLN A 40 15.72 -4.42 16.63
CA GLN A 40 15.92 -5.46 17.63
C GLN A 40 15.50 -6.83 17.10
N THR A 41 14.33 -6.90 16.46
CA THR A 41 13.78 -8.17 15.97
C THR A 41 14.13 -8.46 14.52
N GLY A 42 14.63 -7.47 13.77
CA GLY A 42 14.92 -7.59 12.35
C GLY A 42 13.66 -7.75 11.48
N GLN A 43 12.47 -7.53 12.04
CA GLN A 43 11.20 -7.62 11.32
C GLN A 43 10.83 -6.27 10.70
N THR A 44 10.24 -6.30 9.51
CA THR A 44 9.48 -5.15 9.01
C THR A 44 8.05 -5.22 9.54
N VAL A 45 7.59 -4.12 10.09
CA VAL A 45 6.24 -3.93 10.62
C VAL A 45 5.53 -2.91 9.74
N ILE A 46 4.37 -3.29 9.22
CA ILE A 46 3.45 -2.42 8.50
C ILE A 46 2.30 -2.06 9.44
N THR A 47 2.04 -0.76 9.58
CA THR A 47 0.93 -0.21 10.38
C THR A 47 0.05 0.67 9.52
N GLY A 48 -1.19 0.87 9.98
CA GLY A 48 -2.10 1.81 9.37
C GLY A 48 -3.49 1.76 9.98
N THR A 49 -4.42 2.45 9.34
CA THR A 49 -5.82 2.53 9.75
C THR A 49 -6.74 1.98 8.68
N TYR A 50 -7.77 1.26 9.13
CA TYR A 50 -8.91 0.82 8.34
C TYR A 50 -10.17 1.45 8.92
N GLY A 51 -10.84 2.31 8.17
CA GLY A 51 -12.06 2.99 8.61
C GLY A 51 -13.32 2.40 8.00
N ASN A 52 -14.35 2.18 8.81
CA ASN A 52 -15.72 1.91 8.35
C ASN A 52 -16.50 3.23 8.26
N GLN A 53 -16.60 3.80 7.07
CA GLN A 53 -17.37 5.01 6.77
C GLN A 53 -18.80 4.70 6.30
N SER A 54 -19.17 3.41 6.23
CA SER A 54 -20.52 2.99 5.87
C SER A 54 -21.48 3.07 7.07
N GLN A 55 -22.77 2.87 6.80
CA GLN A 55 -23.81 2.70 7.83
C GLN A 55 -23.98 1.25 8.27
N ALA A 56 -23.26 0.30 7.65
CA ALA A 56 -23.33 -1.11 7.96
C ALA A 56 -22.21 -1.50 8.93
N ARG A 57 -22.46 -2.50 9.78
CA ARG A 57 -21.42 -3.17 10.54
C ARG A 57 -20.60 -4.05 9.59
N ILE A 58 -19.28 -4.07 9.79
CA ILE A 58 -18.35 -4.99 9.14
C ILE A 58 -17.95 -6.03 10.19
N GLU A 59 -18.32 -7.28 10.02
CA GLU A 59 -17.96 -8.36 10.96
C GLU A 59 -16.49 -8.74 10.83
N HIS A 60 -15.96 -8.76 9.60
CA HIS A 60 -14.57 -9.10 9.33
C HIS A 60 -13.94 -8.10 8.36
N ALA A 61 -13.03 -7.28 8.87
CA ALA A 61 -12.15 -6.46 8.05
C ALA A 61 -10.82 -7.16 7.82
N SER A 62 -10.31 -7.15 6.60
CA SER A 62 -8.95 -7.61 6.31
C SER A 62 -8.24 -6.72 5.31
N VAL A 63 -6.92 -6.69 5.40
CA VAL A 63 -6.06 -5.99 4.44
C VAL A 63 -4.87 -6.86 4.08
N THR A 64 -4.53 -6.90 2.80
CA THR A 64 -3.38 -7.64 2.26
C THR A 64 -2.43 -6.68 1.57
N PHE A 65 -1.14 -6.81 1.88
CA PHE A 65 -0.05 -6.06 1.26
C PHE A 65 0.83 -6.96 0.41
N ALA A 66 1.18 -6.50 -0.80
CA ALA A 66 2.32 -7.00 -1.55
C ALA A 66 3.59 -6.31 -1.08
N LEU A 67 4.67 -7.07 -0.97
CA LEU A 67 5.96 -6.65 -0.44
C LEU A 67 7.01 -6.74 -1.55
N PHE A 68 7.86 -5.71 -1.67
CA PHE A 68 8.83 -5.61 -2.76
C PHE A 68 10.24 -5.36 -2.22
N ASP A 69 11.23 -5.93 -2.92
CA ASP A 69 12.65 -5.64 -2.70
C ASP A 69 13.07 -4.29 -3.31
N ALA A 70 14.36 -3.94 -3.17
CA ALA A 70 14.92 -2.70 -3.72
C ALA A 70 14.82 -2.61 -5.25
N GLY A 71 14.83 -3.76 -5.93
CA GLY A 71 14.67 -3.84 -7.39
C GLY A 71 13.23 -3.72 -7.85
N GLY A 72 12.27 -3.66 -6.92
CA GLY A 72 10.84 -3.61 -7.24
C GLY A 72 10.24 -4.97 -7.58
N ARG A 73 10.92 -6.08 -7.29
CA ARG A 73 10.35 -7.42 -7.44
C ARG A 73 9.51 -7.77 -6.22
N GLU A 74 8.33 -8.35 -6.44
CA GLU A 74 7.49 -8.87 -5.36
C GLU A 74 8.21 -10.03 -4.67
N ILE A 75 8.44 -9.91 -3.36
CA ILE A 75 9.14 -10.89 -2.52
C ILE A 75 8.21 -11.60 -1.54
N GLY A 76 6.95 -11.18 -1.46
CA GLY A 76 5.95 -11.83 -0.62
C GLY A 76 4.68 -11.01 -0.47
N ARG A 77 3.76 -11.58 0.31
CA ARG A 77 2.51 -10.94 0.72
C ARG A 77 2.31 -11.14 2.21
N ILE A 78 1.63 -10.19 2.84
CA ILE A 78 1.22 -10.29 4.23
C ILE A 78 -0.21 -9.79 4.39
N SER A 79 -1.00 -10.48 5.21
CA SER A 79 -2.37 -10.10 5.53
C SER A 79 -2.54 -9.92 7.03
N THR A 80 -3.45 -9.04 7.42
CA THR A 80 -3.93 -8.90 8.79
C THR A 80 -5.44 -8.71 8.79
N GLN A 81 -6.10 -9.10 9.88
CA GLN A 81 -7.55 -9.09 10.02
C GLN A 81 -7.96 -8.50 11.37
N SER A 82 -9.12 -7.85 11.43
CA SER A 82 -9.65 -7.29 12.66
C SER A 82 -10.06 -8.42 13.62
N GLU A 83 -9.71 -8.28 14.89
CA GLU A 83 -10.12 -9.24 15.94
C GLU A 83 -11.58 -9.06 16.35
N ALA A 84 -12.13 -7.86 16.11
CA ALA A 84 -13.50 -7.51 16.41
C ALA A 84 -14.17 -6.89 15.17
N ALA A 85 -15.49 -6.92 15.17
CA ALA A 85 -16.32 -6.24 14.19
C ALA A 85 -16.15 -4.71 14.27
N LEU A 86 -16.24 -4.04 13.12
CA LEU A 86 -16.19 -2.58 13.01
C LEU A 86 -17.60 -2.03 12.84
N LEU A 87 -18.05 -1.31 13.87
CA LEU A 87 -19.27 -0.52 13.82
C LEU A 87 -19.16 0.64 12.81
N PRO A 88 -20.28 1.22 12.36
CA PRO A 88 -20.27 2.47 11.60
C PRO A 88 -19.44 3.56 12.29
N GLY A 89 -18.52 4.16 11.56
CA GLY A 89 -17.58 5.18 12.05
C GLY A 89 -16.35 4.63 12.80
N ALA A 90 -16.27 3.33 13.06
CA ALA A 90 -15.13 2.75 13.76
C ALA A 90 -13.86 2.73 12.89
N VAL A 91 -12.71 2.83 13.56
CA VAL A 91 -11.38 2.76 12.94
C VAL A 91 -10.57 1.65 13.61
N TRP A 92 -10.12 0.70 12.82
CA TRP A 92 -9.19 -0.34 13.23
C TRP A 92 -7.75 0.08 12.94
N HIS A 93 -6.92 0.10 13.97
CA HIS A 93 -5.48 0.28 13.84
C HIS A 93 -4.83 -1.09 13.71
N PHE A 94 -4.33 -1.42 12.52
CA PHE A 94 -3.76 -2.74 12.27
C PHE A 94 -2.24 -2.73 12.36
N ARG A 95 -1.69 -3.93 12.59
CA ARG A 95 -0.26 -4.22 12.58
C ARG A 95 -0.03 -5.54 11.88
N ALA A 96 0.92 -5.57 10.95
CA ALA A 96 1.32 -6.77 10.23
C ALA A 96 2.86 -6.84 10.21
N SER A 97 3.45 -7.96 10.65
CA SER A 97 4.91 -8.11 10.76
C SER A 97 5.44 -9.24 9.89
N THR A 98 6.58 -9.01 9.25
CA THR A 98 7.25 -9.97 8.36
C THR A 98 8.77 -9.96 8.59
N PRO A 99 9.45 -11.11 8.52
CA PRO A 99 10.91 -11.14 8.58
C PRO A 99 11.58 -10.64 7.28
N LEU A 100 10.82 -10.50 6.19
CA LEU A 100 11.36 -10.10 4.87
C LEU A 100 11.97 -8.70 4.89
N ASP A 101 13.06 -8.49 4.13
CA ASP A 101 13.65 -7.16 3.92
C ASP A 101 12.83 -6.35 2.89
N VAL A 102 11.75 -5.75 3.36
CA VAL A 102 10.82 -4.97 2.55
C VAL A 102 11.38 -3.57 2.30
N ARG A 103 11.42 -3.15 1.04
CA ARG A 103 11.83 -1.79 0.62
C ARG A 103 10.67 -0.95 0.13
N ARG A 104 9.61 -1.60 -0.33
CA ARG A 104 8.35 -0.98 -0.75
C ARG A 104 7.22 -1.95 -0.47
N PHE A 105 6.05 -1.42 -0.18
CA PHE A 105 4.83 -2.21 -0.01
C PHE A 105 3.67 -1.54 -0.71
N SER A 106 2.62 -2.30 -1.00
CA SER A 106 1.39 -1.78 -1.60
C SER A 106 0.19 -2.58 -1.10
N ALA A 107 -0.90 -1.90 -0.72
CA ALA A 107 -2.16 -2.53 -0.30
C ALA A 107 -2.89 -3.15 -1.49
N ILE A 108 -2.78 -4.45 -1.72
CA ILE A 108 -3.37 -5.07 -2.92
C ILE A 108 -4.82 -5.50 -2.73
N SER A 109 -5.30 -5.59 -1.47
CA SER A 109 -6.68 -5.94 -1.17
C SER A 109 -7.10 -5.36 0.18
N ALA A 110 -8.36 -4.93 0.25
CA ALA A 110 -9.08 -4.62 1.47
C ALA A 110 -10.46 -5.26 1.37
N THR A 111 -10.88 -5.99 2.40
CA THR A 111 -12.19 -6.67 2.41
C THR A 111 -13.03 -6.24 3.58
N ALA A 112 -14.33 -6.07 3.33
CA ALA A 112 -15.36 -5.88 4.34
C ALA A 112 -16.38 -7.01 4.16
N GLN A 113 -16.55 -7.84 5.19
CA GLN A 113 -17.57 -8.88 5.26
C GLN A 113 -18.47 -8.62 6.45
#